data_AF-A0A1B7NSM7-F1
#
_entry.id   AF-A0A1B7NSM7-F1
#
_cell.length_a   1.000
_cell.length_b   1.000
_cell.length_c   1.000
_cell.angle_alpha   90.00
_cell.angle_beta   90.00
_cell.angle_gamma   90.00
#
_symmetry.space_group_name_H-M   'P 1'
#
loop_
_entity.id
_entity.type
_entity.pdbx_description
1 polymer ?
#
loop_
_entity_poly.entity_id
_entity_poly.type
_entity_poly.pdbx_seq_one_letter_code
_entity_poly.pdbx_strand_id
1 'polypeptide(L)'
;MAAMANEVILTTSKDWDDWYEGVQMKAMALNLRKYTDLDAEPKNPPTEPEPYEPNMEHTRPEMVQIHFYIYRQHMEAYKTYTQGVKELYHHISATIDPRLRRALTKTLDPRQILEELKGFIAPTKRQRELDLTGLFLKLSKPSKDCHRLVLKYDVDGFTSEKSNLYRFLNAVQVIHPEFSDFRHQELENALGNGHEPLIFATYQDQSTKESTKKPKRDRCVCGGPHSYIKCWVLNAEERPSKWTPRKEIEEKVKKALENEQIKRSINDVYTKEKKTLAVASLHTQNDENKHSEEVPTLATTTFSTDHATGYQYPL
;
A
#
# COMPACT_ATOMS: atom_id res chain seq x y z
N MET A 1 -14.53 -17.67 -39.70
CA MET A 1 -13.26 -16.98 -40.05
C MET A 1 -12.61 -16.54 -38.75
N ALA A 2 -11.39 -16.99 -38.52
CA ALA A 2 -10.64 -16.82 -37.28
C ALA A 2 -9.88 -15.49 -37.29
N ALA A 3 -10.17 -14.65 -36.31
CA ALA A 3 -9.18 -13.75 -35.73
C ALA A 3 -8.92 -14.30 -34.34
N MET A 4 -7.80 -15.02 -34.16
CA MET A 4 -7.31 -15.31 -32.81
C MET A 4 -6.77 -13.99 -32.27
N ALA A 5 -7.69 -13.15 -31.78
CA ALA A 5 -7.31 -12.06 -30.89
C ALA A 5 -6.58 -12.72 -29.72
N ASN A 6 -5.41 -12.20 -29.37
CA ASN A 6 -4.69 -12.63 -28.18
C ASN A 6 -5.57 -12.33 -26.96
N GLU A 7 -6.48 -13.25 -26.62
CA GLU A 7 -7.28 -13.16 -25.41
C GLU A 7 -6.30 -13.20 -24.24
N VAL A 8 -6.21 -12.07 -23.54
CA VAL A 8 -5.43 -11.95 -22.31
C VAL A 8 -6.04 -12.92 -21.31
N ILE A 9 -5.27 -13.91 -20.88
CA ILE A 9 -5.70 -14.81 -19.81
C ILE A 9 -5.36 -14.14 -18.49
N LEU A 10 -6.37 -13.93 -17.64
CA LEU A 10 -6.16 -13.37 -16.31
C LEU A 10 -5.41 -14.39 -15.44
N THR A 11 -4.09 -14.18 -15.31
CA THR A 11 -3.22 -15.05 -14.50
C THR A 11 -2.60 -14.30 -13.32
N THR A 12 -2.28 -13.03 -13.51
CA THR A 12 -1.60 -12.18 -12.54
C THR A 12 -2.27 -10.83 -12.41
N SER A 13 -1.88 -10.06 -11.39
CA SER A 13 -2.39 -8.71 -11.17
C SER A 13 -2.11 -7.75 -12.32
N LYS A 14 -1.07 -8.00 -13.12
CA LYS A 14 -0.70 -7.18 -14.28
C LYS A 14 -1.68 -7.32 -15.44
N ASP A 15 -2.35 -8.46 -15.53
CA ASP A 15 -3.30 -8.75 -16.59
C ASP A 15 -4.68 -8.13 -16.30
N TRP A 16 -4.90 -7.64 -15.06
CA TRP A 16 -6.22 -7.21 -14.57
C TRP A 16 -6.85 -6.11 -15.42
N ASP A 17 -6.12 -5.02 -15.69
CA ASP A 17 -6.69 -3.84 -16.34
C ASP A 17 -7.06 -4.17 -17.82
N ASP A 18 -6.14 -4.77 -18.58
CA ASP A 18 -6.38 -5.20 -19.97
C ASP A 18 -7.50 -6.25 -20.08
N TRP A 19 -7.50 -7.23 -19.17
CA TRP A 19 -8.54 -8.27 -19.15
C TRP A 19 -9.91 -7.69 -18.80
N TYR A 20 -9.98 -6.84 -17.77
CA TYR A 20 -11.23 -6.24 -17.34
C TYR A 20 -11.81 -5.33 -18.43
N GLU A 21 -10.98 -4.58 -19.15
CA GLU A 21 -11.41 -3.83 -20.33
C GLU A 21 -12.03 -4.75 -21.39
N GLY A 22 -11.39 -5.88 -21.70
CA GLY A 22 -11.94 -6.90 -22.60
C GLY A 22 -13.31 -7.41 -22.16
N VAL A 23 -13.48 -7.70 -20.87
CA VAL A 23 -14.76 -8.11 -20.28
C VAL A 23 -15.81 -6.99 -20.41
N GLN A 24 -15.45 -5.73 -20.16
CA GLN A 24 -16.37 -4.60 -20.30
C GLN A 24 -16.78 -4.40 -21.76
N MET A 25 -15.87 -4.57 -22.73
CA MET A 25 -16.20 -4.51 -24.15
C MET A 25 -17.20 -5.60 -24.54
N LYS A 26 -17.01 -6.82 -24.04
CA LYS A 26 -17.98 -7.91 -24.23
C LYS A 26 -19.32 -7.60 -23.56
N ALA A 27 -19.31 -7.06 -22.33
CA ALA A 27 -20.52 -6.65 -21.62
C ALA A 27 -21.27 -5.53 -22.34
N MET A 28 -20.56 -4.58 -22.97
CA MET A 28 -21.17 -3.55 -23.82
C MET A 28 -21.89 -4.14 -25.02
N ALA A 29 -21.26 -5.10 -25.72
CA ALA A 29 -21.89 -5.79 -26.85
C ALA A 29 -23.17 -6.56 -26.45
N LEU A 30 -23.23 -7.02 -25.21
CA LEU A 30 -24.39 -7.71 -24.63
C LEU A 30 -25.39 -6.78 -23.93
N ASN A 31 -25.18 -5.46 -23.95
CA ASN A 31 -25.97 -4.46 -23.22
C ASN A 31 -26.01 -4.66 -21.68
N LEU A 32 -24.95 -5.27 -21.14
CA LEU A 32 -24.81 -5.60 -19.72
C LEU A 32 -23.85 -4.68 -18.94
N ARG A 33 -23.17 -3.73 -19.61
CA ARG A 33 -22.21 -2.82 -18.96
C ARG A 33 -22.74 -2.20 -17.66
N LYS A 34 -24.01 -1.78 -17.67
CA LYS A 34 -24.72 -1.17 -16.53
C LYS A 34 -24.81 -2.07 -15.28
N TYR A 35 -24.55 -3.37 -15.41
CA TYR A 35 -24.54 -4.34 -14.32
C TYR A 35 -23.13 -4.80 -13.96
N THR A 36 -22.16 -4.64 -14.86
CA THR A 36 -20.80 -5.18 -14.70
C THR A 36 -19.77 -4.14 -14.32
N ASP A 37 -20.11 -2.86 -14.40
CA ASP A 37 -19.21 -1.76 -14.08
C ASP A 37 -18.98 -1.67 -12.56
N LEU A 38 -17.77 -2.02 -12.13
CA LEU A 38 -17.34 -2.02 -10.73
C LEU A 38 -17.15 -0.62 -10.15
N ASP A 39 -16.99 0.41 -10.99
CA ASP A 39 -16.77 1.78 -10.55
C ASP A 39 -18.08 2.59 -10.52
N ALA A 40 -19.14 2.07 -11.16
CA ALA A 40 -20.48 2.63 -11.11
C ALA A 40 -21.31 2.09 -9.92
N GLU A 41 -22.33 2.86 -9.52
CA GLU A 41 -23.30 2.40 -8.52
C GLU A 41 -23.96 1.06 -8.93
N PRO A 42 -24.12 0.12 -7.98
CA PRO A 42 -24.83 -1.14 -8.23
C PRO A 42 -26.23 -0.90 -8.78
N LYS A 43 -26.50 -1.44 -9.97
CA LYS A 43 -27.84 -1.48 -10.54
C LYS A 43 -28.44 -2.85 -10.37
N ASN A 44 -29.65 -2.90 -9.83
CA ASN A 44 -30.37 -4.16 -9.66
C ASN A 44 -30.69 -4.79 -11.02
N PRO A 45 -30.44 -6.09 -11.20
CA PRO A 45 -30.78 -6.78 -12.42
C PRO A 45 -32.31 -6.88 -12.61
N PRO A 46 -32.80 -7.07 -13.84
CA PRO A 46 -34.21 -7.35 -14.07
C PRO A 46 -34.60 -8.64 -13.33
N THR A 47 -35.64 -8.57 -12.51
CA THR A 47 -36.22 -9.75 -11.84
C THR A 47 -37.09 -10.52 -12.81
N GLU A 48 -37.19 -11.83 -12.63
CA GLU A 48 -38.18 -12.65 -13.34
C GLU A 48 -39.59 -12.10 -13.04
N PRO A 49 -40.37 -11.71 -14.07
CA PRO A 49 -41.70 -11.17 -13.82
C PRO A 49 -42.63 -12.30 -13.38
N GLU A 50 -43.40 -12.05 -12.31
CA GLU A 50 -44.43 -12.98 -11.84
C GLU A 50 -45.45 -13.24 -12.96
N PRO A 51 -45.90 -14.50 -13.13
CA PRO A 51 -46.95 -14.83 -14.08
C PRO A 51 -48.16 -13.92 -13.89
N TYR A 52 -48.57 -13.24 -14.97
CA TYR A 52 -49.76 -12.38 -14.90
C TYR A 52 -51.02 -13.24 -14.85
N GLU A 53 -51.71 -13.21 -13.70
CA GLU A 53 -53.01 -13.84 -13.49
C GLU A 53 -54.10 -12.76 -13.40
N PRO A 54 -54.80 -12.44 -14.50
CA PRO A 54 -55.85 -11.43 -14.47
C PRO A 54 -57.04 -11.89 -13.62
N ASN A 55 -57.50 -11.04 -12.71
CA ASN A 55 -58.82 -11.22 -12.09
C ASN A 55 -59.91 -10.90 -13.14
N MET A 56 -60.48 -11.95 -13.74
CA MET A 56 -61.45 -11.85 -14.83
C MET A 56 -62.81 -11.27 -14.40
N GLU A 57 -63.12 -11.20 -13.11
CA GLU A 57 -64.43 -10.72 -12.62
C GLU A 57 -64.55 -9.19 -12.65
N HIS A 58 -63.44 -8.47 -12.52
CA HIS A 58 -63.45 -7.00 -12.33
C HIS A 58 -62.54 -6.25 -13.31
N THR A 59 -61.80 -6.95 -14.17
CA THR A 59 -60.83 -6.34 -15.08
C THR A 59 -61.45 -6.14 -16.45
N ARG A 60 -61.42 -4.90 -16.94
CA ARG A 60 -61.85 -4.60 -18.32
C ARG A 60 -60.96 -5.33 -19.34
N PRO A 61 -61.51 -5.89 -20.43
CA PRO A 61 -60.74 -6.61 -21.44
C PRO A 61 -59.53 -5.82 -21.99
N GLU A 62 -59.66 -4.52 -22.13
CA GLU A 62 -58.59 -3.63 -22.60
C GLU A 62 -57.41 -3.57 -21.61
N MET A 63 -57.69 -3.58 -20.30
CA MET A 63 -56.66 -3.59 -19.26
C MET A 63 -55.89 -4.90 -19.24
N VAL A 64 -56.58 -6.03 -19.46
CA VAL A 64 -55.95 -7.36 -19.57
C VAL A 64 -54.92 -7.36 -20.70
N GLN A 65 -55.26 -6.81 -21.88
CA GLN A 65 -54.34 -6.72 -23.01
C GLN A 65 -53.11 -5.86 -22.71
N ILE A 66 -53.29 -4.71 -22.04
CA ILE A 66 -52.19 -3.83 -21.64
C ILE A 66 -51.25 -4.56 -20.66
N HIS A 67 -51.80 -5.23 -19.65
CA HIS A 67 -50.99 -5.98 -18.68
C HIS A 67 -50.22 -7.13 -19.33
N PHE A 68 -50.85 -7.91 -20.22
CA PHE A 68 -50.15 -8.94 -20.98
C PHE A 68 -49.01 -8.38 -21.84
N TYR A 69 -49.20 -7.19 -22.43
CA TYR A 69 -48.16 -6.52 -23.19
C TYR A 69 -46.97 -6.11 -22.30
N ILE A 70 -47.23 -5.50 -21.15
CA ILE A 70 -46.18 -5.11 -20.17
C ILE A 70 -45.44 -6.36 -19.65
N TYR A 71 -46.17 -7.40 -19.27
CA TYR A 71 -45.60 -8.67 -18.84
C TYR A 71 -44.67 -9.27 -19.91
N ARG A 72 -45.10 -9.29 -21.17
CA ARG A 72 -44.29 -9.79 -22.28
C ARG A 72 -43.00 -8.98 -22.46
N GLN A 73 -43.08 -7.65 -22.42
CA GLN A 73 -41.92 -6.77 -22.48
C GLN A 73 -40.92 -7.05 -21.35
N HIS A 74 -41.41 -7.18 -20.10
CA HIS A 74 -40.56 -7.49 -18.95
C HIS A 74 -39.92 -8.88 -19.08
N MET A 75 -40.68 -9.87 -19.56
CA MET A 75 -40.21 -11.23 -19.76
C MET A 75 -39.15 -11.30 -20.86
N GLU A 76 -39.31 -10.55 -21.95
CA GLU A 76 -38.30 -10.42 -23.01
C GLU A 76 -37.01 -9.75 -22.50
N ALA A 77 -37.14 -8.70 -21.69
CA ALA A 77 -36.00 -8.04 -21.06
C ALA A 77 -35.25 -9.00 -20.10
N TYR A 78 -35.98 -9.75 -19.27
CA TYR A 78 -35.41 -10.76 -18.37
C TYR A 78 -34.70 -11.89 -19.13
N LYS A 79 -35.32 -12.43 -20.19
CA LYS A 79 -34.72 -13.46 -21.04
C LYS A 79 -33.44 -12.98 -21.73
N THR A 80 -33.46 -11.76 -22.26
CA THR A 80 -32.29 -11.14 -22.90
C THR A 80 -31.16 -10.94 -21.90
N TYR A 81 -31.49 -10.44 -20.71
CA TYR A 81 -30.53 -10.28 -19.61
C TYR A 81 -29.92 -11.61 -19.19
N THR A 82 -30.73 -12.62 -18.88
CA THR A 82 -30.25 -13.94 -18.42
C THR A 82 -29.41 -14.65 -19.47
N GLN A 83 -29.76 -14.54 -20.75
CA GLN A 83 -28.96 -15.07 -21.84
C GLN A 83 -27.61 -14.36 -21.94
N GLY A 84 -27.60 -13.03 -21.92
CA GLY A 84 -26.36 -12.25 -21.93
C GLY A 84 -25.46 -12.58 -20.74
N VAL A 85 -26.04 -12.75 -19.54
CA VAL A 85 -25.30 -13.10 -18.32
C VAL A 85 -24.61 -14.45 -18.48
N LYS A 86 -25.29 -15.46 -19.03
CA LYS A 86 -24.69 -16.77 -19.30
C LYS A 86 -23.53 -16.66 -20.28
N GLU A 87 -23.70 -15.91 -21.36
CA GLU A 87 -22.64 -15.70 -22.36
C GLU A 87 -21.43 -14.98 -21.77
N LEU A 88 -21.66 -13.93 -20.98
CA LEU A 88 -20.61 -13.21 -20.30
C LEU A 88 -19.89 -14.08 -19.27
N TYR A 89 -20.64 -14.88 -18.49
CA TYR A 89 -20.10 -15.84 -17.55
C TYR A 89 -19.18 -16.86 -18.23
N HIS A 90 -19.61 -17.40 -19.37
CA HIS A 90 -18.78 -18.31 -20.17
C HIS A 90 -17.50 -17.64 -20.65
N HIS A 91 -17.58 -16.38 -21.10
CA HIS A 91 -16.42 -15.61 -21.54
C HIS A 91 -15.44 -15.34 -20.39
N ILE A 92 -15.93 -14.85 -19.24
CA ILE A 92 -15.11 -14.67 -18.03
C ILE A 92 -14.48 -15.99 -17.64
N SER A 93 -15.26 -17.06 -17.56
CA SER A 93 -14.75 -18.39 -17.20
C SER A 93 -13.69 -18.88 -18.17
N ALA A 94 -13.82 -18.65 -19.48
CA ALA A 94 -12.86 -19.07 -20.49
C ALA A 94 -11.54 -18.28 -20.42
N THR A 95 -11.59 -17.02 -20.00
CA THR A 95 -10.45 -16.08 -20.01
C THR A 95 -9.74 -15.94 -18.65
N ILE A 96 -10.17 -16.65 -17.61
CA ILE A 96 -9.48 -16.70 -16.31
C ILE A 96 -8.70 -18.00 -16.09
N ASP A 97 -7.61 -17.92 -15.32
CA ASP A 97 -6.84 -19.09 -14.89
C ASP A 97 -7.74 -20.12 -14.15
N PRO A 98 -7.63 -21.42 -14.46
CA PRO A 98 -8.42 -22.48 -13.82
C PRO A 98 -8.30 -22.57 -12.29
N ARG A 99 -7.23 -22.03 -11.69
CA ARG A 99 -7.06 -21.94 -10.22
C ARG A 99 -7.99 -20.90 -9.62
N LEU A 100 -8.09 -19.73 -10.26
CA LEU A 100 -8.98 -18.65 -9.85
C LEU A 100 -10.44 -19.07 -9.99
N ARG A 101 -10.76 -19.75 -11.09
CA ARG A 101 -12.11 -20.30 -11.33
C ARG A 101 -12.61 -21.22 -10.21
N ARG A 102 -11.70 -21.98 -9.58
CA ARG A 102 -12.04 -22.86 -8.45
C ARG A 102 -12.31 -22.10 -7.15
N ALA A 103 -11.81 -20.88 -7.03
CA ALA A 103 -11.98 -20.03 -5.86
C ALA A 103 -13.26 -19.17 -5.91
N LEU A 104 -13.85 -18.99 -7.11
CA LEU A 104 -15.08 -18.21 -7.28
C LEU A 104 -16.29 -18.88 -6.64
N THR A 105 -17.17 -18.06 -6.08
CA THR A 105 -18.50 -18.53 -5.67
C THR A 105 -19.29 -18.99 -6.89
N LYS A 106 -20.20 -19.95 -6.71
CA LYS A 106 -21.07 -20.46 -7.79
C LYS A 106 -22.21 -19.49 -8.15
N THR A 107 -21.99 -18.20 -7.96
CA THR A 107 -22.97 -17.16 -8.28
C THR A 107 -23.02 -16.96 -9.78
N LEU A 108 -24.19 -16.58 -10.29
CA LEU A 108 -24.39 -16.20 -11.69
C LEU A 108 -24.41 -14.68 -11.87
N ASP A 109 -24.28 -13.91 -10.79
CA ASP A 109 -24.23 -12.45 -10.86
C ASP A 109 -22.86 -12.00 -11.39
N PRO A 110 -22.78 -11.41 -12.60
CA PRO A 110 -21.52 -10.96 -13.17
C PRO A 110 -20.79 -9.96 -12.29
N ARG A 111 -21.51 -9.07 -11.58
CA ARG A 111 -20.86 -8.05 -10.75
C ARG A 111 -20.13 -8.68 -9.58
N GLN A 112 -20.81 -9.59 -8.88
CA GLN A 112 -20.24 -10.30 -7.75
C GLN A 112 -19.00 -11.12 -8.15
N ILE A 113 -19.05 -11.81 -9.30
CA ILE A 113 -17.89 -12.54 -9.83
C ILE A 113 -16.71 -11.58 -10.07
N LEU A 114 -16.97 -10.41 -10.67
CA LEU A 114 -15.94 -9.43 -10.95
C LEU A 114 -15.38 -8.80 -9.66
N GLU A 115 -16.20 -8.56 -8.64
CA GLU A 115 -15.76 -8.09 -7.32
C GLU A 115 -14.88 -9.13 -6.61
N GLU A 116 -15.24 -10.42 -6.67
CA GLU A 116 -14.42 -11.50 -6.13
C GLU A 116 -13.07 -11.60 -6.85
N LEU A 117 -13.07 -11.60 -8.18
CA LEU A 117 -11.84 -11.60 -8.97
C LEU A 117 -10.96 -10.37 -8.67
N LYS A 118 -11.59 -9.19 -8.50
CA LYS A 118 -10.90 -7.96 -8.08
C LYS A 118 -10.25 -8.15 -6.71
N GLY A 119 -10.98 -8.75 -5.76
CA GLY A 119 -10.45 -9.06 -4.43
C GLY A 119 -9.25 -10.02 -4.44
N PHE A 120 -9.22 -10.99 -5.35
CA PHE A 120 -8.13 -11.96 -5.44
C PHE A 120 -6.88 -11.44 -6.16
N ILE A 121 -7.05 -10.65 -7.22
CA ILE A 121 -5.99 -10.42 -8.21
C ILE A 121 -5.72 -8.94 -8.42
N ALA A 122 -6.68 -8.04 -8.17
CA ALA A 122 -6.47 -6.64 -8.51
C ALA A 122 -5.25 -6.09 -7.77
N PRO A 123 -4.36 -5.39 -8.48
CA PRO A 123 -3.19 -4.78 -7.86
C PRO A 123 -3.61 -3.94 -6.65
N THR A 124 -3.03 -4.23 -5.49
CA THR A 124 -3.20 -3.34 -4.33
C THR A 124 -2.68 -1.94 -4.70
N LYS A 125 -3.22 -0.88 -4.07
CA LYS A 125 -2.76 0.51 -4.29
C LYS A 125 -1.23 0.60 -4.20
N ARG A 126 -0.64 -0.06 -3.20
CA ARG A 126 0.82 -0.17 -3.02
C ARG A 126 1.54 -0.88 -4.17
N GLN A 127 0.97 -1.95 -4.71
CA GLN A 127 1.57 -2.67 -5.84
C GLN A 127 1.55 -1.79 -7.10
N ARG A 128 0.46 -1.06 -7.36
CA ARG A 128 0.39 -0.09 -8.46
C ARG A 128 1.43 1.01 -8.33
N GLU A 129 1.59 1.56 -7.12
CA GLU A 129 2.62 2.56 -6.83
C GLU A 129 4.03 2.03 -7.12
N LEU A 130 4.33 0.78 -6.71
CA LEU A 130 5.62 0.14 -7.00
C LEU A 130 5.83 -0.09 -8.49
N ASP A 131 4.81 -0.56 -9.21
CA ASP A 131 4.90 -0.83 -10.65
C ASP A 131 5.08 0.48 -11.44
N LEU A 132 4.34 1.54 -11.09
CA LEU A 132 4.49 2.88 -11.67
C LEU A 132 5.87 3.47 -11.37
N THR A 133 6.35 3.33 -10.13
CA THR A 133 7.70 3.77 -9.75
C THR A 133 8.77 3.02 -10.54
N GLY A 134 8.59 1.70 -10.72
CA GLY A 134 9.50 0.87 -11.53
C GLY A 134 9.50 1.27 -13.01
N LEU A 135 8.33 1.54 -13.59
CA LEU A 135 8.21 2.05 -14.96
C LEU A 135 8.85 3.43 -15.10
N PHE A 136 8.58 4.33 -14.16
CA PHE A 136 9.21 5.64 -14.11
C PHE A 136 10.72 5.52 -14.09
N LEU A 137 11.29 4.76 -13.14
CA LEU A 137 12.75 4.55 -13.07
C LEU A 137 13.32 3.93 -14.35
N LYS A 138 12.60 3.00 -14.99
CA LYS A 138 13.02 2.40 -16.26
C LYS A 138 13.05 3.41 -17.40
N LEU A 139 12.09 4.33 -17.44
CA LEU A 139 12.00 5.41 -18.43
C LEU A 139 12.98 6.57 -18.12
N SER A 140 13.24 6.84 -16.84
CA SER A 140 14.17 7.86 -16.37
C SER A 140 15.63 7.46 -16.51
N LYS A 141 15.95 6.16 -16.64
CA LYS A 141 17.30 5.73 -17.02
C LYS A 141 17.60 6.30 -18.41
N PRO A 142 18.53 7.29 -18.54
CA PRO A 142 18.83 7.85 -19.84
C PRO A 142 19.33 6.72 -20.73
N SER A 143 18.65 6.51 -21.86
CA SER A 143 19.22 5.68 -22.93
C SER A 143 20.62 6.20 -23.21
N LYS A 144 21.60 5.30 -23.36
CA LYS A 144 22.99 5.69 -23.70
C LYS A 144 23.05 6.54 -24.98
N ASP A 145 22.03 6.45 -25.84
CA ASP A 145 21.89 7.27 -27.04
C ASP A 145 21.26 8.65 -26.80
N CYS A 146 20.54 8.84 -25.69
CA CYS A 146 19.95 10.14 -25.34
C CYS A 146 21.04 11.15 -24.94
N HIS A 147 22.11 10.70 -24.27
CA HIS A 147 23.28 11.56 -24.05
C HIS A 147 23.94 12.03 -25.36
N ARG A 148 23.90 11.20 -26.41
CA ARG A 148 24.47 11.55 -27.72
C ARG A 148 23.61 12.56 -28.50
N LEU A 149 22.28 12.51 -28.33
CA LEU A 149 21.36 13.49 -28.95
C LEU A 149 21.27 14.79 -28.16
N VAL A 150 21.34 14.73 -26.83
CA VAL A 150 21.35 15.91 -25.94
C VAL A 150 22.64 16.72 -26.10
N LEU A 151 23.78 16.09 -26.39
CA LEU A 151 25.01 16.81 -26.76
C LEU A 151 25.02 17.37 -28.19
N LYS A 152 24.06 16.96 -29.05
CA LYS A 152 23.99 17.40 -30.45
C LYS A 152 23.04 18.59 -30.65
N TYR A 153 22.08 18.78 -29.74
CA TYR A 153 21.16 19.91 -29.75
C TYR A 153 21.30 20.65 -28.43
N ASP A 154 22.08 21.73 -28.46
CA ASP A 154 22.24 22.70 -27.37
C ASP A 154 20.89 23.42 -27.15
N VAL A 155 20.01 22.78 -26.39
CA VAL A 155 18.70 23.33 -26.01
C VAL A 155 18.73 23.57 -24.51
N ASP A 156 19.19 24.75 -24.13
CA ASP A 156 19.39 25.24 -22.75
C ASP A 156 18.14 25.20 -21.83
N GLY A 157 16.99 24.70 -22.31
CA GLY A 157 15.73 24.62 -21.56
C GLY A 157 15.23 23.21 -21.22
N PHE A 158 15.81 22.14 -21.78
CA PHE A 158 15.25 20.78 -21.68
C PHE A 158 16.04 19.81 -20.79
N THR A 159 17.18 20.23 -20.25
CA THR A 159 18.16 19.33 -19.61
C THR A 159 18.13 19.32 -18.09
N SER A 160 17.32 20.16 -17.44
CA SER A 160 17.17 20.06 -15.99
C SER A 160 16.29 18.85 -15.67
N GLU A 161 16.84 17.85 -15.00
CA GLU A 161 16.10 16.67 -14.52
C GLU A 161 14.82 17.06 -13.74
N LYS A 162 14.85 18.25 -13.12
CA LYS A 162 13.71 18.87 -12.42
C LYS A 162 12.55 19.15 -13.37
N SER A 163 12.80 19.68 -14.58
CA SER A 163 11.77 19.97 -15.58
C SER A 163 11.03 18.71 -16.03
N ASN A 164 11.76 17.60 -16.22
CA ASN A 164 11.16 16.31 -16.60
C ASN A 164 10.29 15.73 -15.47
N LEU A 165 10.71 15.92 -14.22
CA LEU A 165 9.94 15.46 -13.07
C LEU A 165 8.65 16.25 -12.87
N TYR A 166 8.69 17.59 -12.92
CA TYR A 166 7.48 18.40 -12.85
C TYR A 166 6.51 18.08 -14.00
N ARG A 167 7.02 17.79 -15.19
CA ARG A 167 6.19 17.38 -16.32
C ARG A 167 5.52 16.02 -16.11
N PHE A 168 6.24 15.07 -15.51
CA PHE A 168 5.68 13.78 -15.12
C PHE A 168 4.61 13.93 -14.03
N LEU A 169 4.90 14.69 -12.97
CA LEU A 169 3.95 14.90 -11.87
C LEU A 169 2.70 15.61 -12.39
N ASN A 170 2.83 16.65 -13.22
CA ASN A 170 1.69 17.30 -13.88
C ASN A 170 0.88 16.34 -14.77
N ALA A 171 1.51 15.36 -15.42
CA ALA A 171 0.79 14.34 -16.20
C ALA A 171 0.06 13.34 -15.27
N VAL A 172 0.68 12.96 -14.15
CA VAL A 172 0.08 12.08 -13.14
C VAL A 172 -1.03 12.79 -12.36
N GLN A 173 -1.00 14.12 -12.22
CA GLN A 173 -2.04 14.93 -11.59
C GLN A 173 -3.44 14.62 -12.12
N VAL A 174 -3.54 14.37 -13.44
CA VAL A 174 -4.81 14.07 -14.13
C VAL A 174 -5.36 12.70 -13.72
N ILE A 175 -4.50 11.76 -13.33
CA ILE A 175 -4.85 10.36 -13.04
C ILE A 175 -4.92 10.09 -11.53
N HIS A 176 -4.03 10.69 -10.74
CA HIS A 176 -3.90 10.48 -9.31
C HIS A 176 -3.43 11.76 -8.59
N PRO A 177 -4.35 12.73 -8.38
CA PRO A 177 -4.01 14.06 -7.88
C PRO A 177 -3.31 14.02 -6.51
N GLU A 178 -3.78 13.17 -5.58
CA GLU A 178 -3.19 13.03 -4.24
C GLU A 178 -1.70 12.65 -4.26
N PHE A 179 -1.27 11.86 -5.25
CA PHE A 179 0.12 11.42 -5.38
C PHE A 179 0.97 12.54 -5.98
N SER A 180 0.44 13.21 -7.00
CA SER A 180 1.10 14.35 -7.62
C SER A 180 1.34 15.46 -6.60
N ASP A 181 0.31 15.82 -5.82
CA ASP A 181 0.38 16.86 -4.80
C ASP A 181 1.40 16.52 -3.70
N PHE A 182 1.37 15.29 -3.18
CA PHE A 182 2.35 14.83 -2.19
C PHE A 182 3.79 14.94 -2.70
N ARG A 183 4.04 14.51 -3.95
CA ARG A 183 5.38 14.55 -4.55
C ARG A 183 5.82 15.95 -4.95
N HIS A 184 4.89 16.82 -5.37
CA HIS A 184 5.15 18.25 -5.57
C HIS A 184 5.62 18.89 -4.27
N GLN A 185 4.89 18.65 -3.17
CA GLN A 185 5.21 19.21 -1.87
C GLN A 185 6.57 18.72 -1.34
N GLU A 186 6.86 17.42 -1.49
CA GLU A 186 8.17 16.85 -1.12
C GLU A 186 9.32 17.47 -1.92
N LEU A 187 9.10 17.71 -3.22
CA LEU A 187 10.08 18.32 -4.12
C LEU A 187 10.33 19.80 -3.78
N GLU A 188 9.28 20.57 -3.54
CA GLU A 188 9.35 21.97 -3.14
C GLU A 188 10.04 22.12 -1.78
N ASN A 189 9.73 21.24 -0.83
CA ASN A 189 10.41 21.19 0.48
C ASN A 189 11.90 20.87 0.34
N ALA A 190 12.29 19.95 -0.55
CA ALA A 190 13.70 19.64 -0.78
C ALA A 190 14.45 20.85 -1.39
N LEU A 191 13.82 21.53 -2.37
CA LEU A 191 14.37 22.72 -3.01
C LEU A 191 14.51 23.89 -2.04
N GLY A 192 13.50 24.14 -1.20
CA GLY A 192 13.53 25.20 -0.19
C GLY A 192 14.62 25.01 0.87
N ASN A 193 14.98 23.76 1.15
CA ASN A 193 16.03 23.43 2.12
C ASN A 193 17.44 23.31 1.52
N GLY A 194 17.61 23.59 0.21
CA GLY A 194 18.89 23.44 -0.48
C GLY A 194 19.38 21.98 -0.57
N HIS A 195 18.51 21.02 -0.26
CA HIS A 195 18.79 19.61 -0.44
C HIS A 195 18.55 19.23 -1.89
N GLU A 196 19.52 18.54 -2.50
CA GLU A 196 19.28 17.86 -3.76
C GLU A 196 18.14 16.86 -3.52
N PRO A 197 17.01 16.94 -4.25
CA PRO A 197 15.86 16.08 -3.99
C PRO A 197 16.35 14.64 -4.09
N LEU A 198 15.98 13.80 -3.11
CA LEU A 198 16.39 12.41 -2.95
C LEU A 198 15.85 11.51 -4.07
N ILE A 199 16.20 11.82 -5.32
CA ILE A 199 15.72 11.14 -6.52
C ILE A 199 16.73 10.07 -6.97
N PHE A 200 17.94 10.05 -6.39
CA PHE A 200 18.99 9.13 -6.82
C PHE A 200 19.78 8.40 -5.72
N ALA A 201 19.50 8.64 -4.44
CA ALA A 201 20.19 7.92 -3.36
C ALA A 201 19.56 6.52 -3.11
N THR A 202 20.04 5.54 -3.88
CA THR A 202 20.10 4.10 -3.59
C THR A 202 18.82 3.25 -3.70
N TYR A 203 18.41 2.98 -4.94
CA TYR A 203 18.11 1.59 -5.32
C TYR A 203 19.28 1.06 -6.15
N GLN A 204 20.31 0.59 -5.46
CA GLN A 204 21.36 -0.20 -6.10
C GLN A 204 20.79 -1.58 -6.46
N ASP A 205 20.75 -1.80 -7.76
CA ASP A 205 20.36 -3.01 -8.48
C ASP A 205 21.30 -4.18 -8.07
N GLN A 206 20.91 -4.98 -7.06
CA GLN A 206 21.61 -6.23 -6.70
C GLN A 206 21.03 -7.43 -7.48
N SER A 207 20.98 -7.32 -8.80
CA SER A 207 20.67 -8.47 -9.67
C SER A 207 21.60 -8.48 -10.89
N THR A 208 22.81 -9.00 -10.68
CA THR A 208 23.45 -10.07 -11.48
C THR A 208 24.95 -10.12 -11.19
N LYS A 209 25.37 -11.16 -10.44
CA LYS A 209 26.58 -11.99 -10.57
C LYS A 209 27.07 -12.51 -9.21
N GLU A 210 26.89 -13.83 -9.08
CA GLU A 210 27.65 -14.84 -8.34
C GLU A 210 28.48 -14.48 -7.09
N SER A 211 28.23 -15.25 -6.03
CA SER A 211 29.16 -15.58 -4.93
C SER A 211 29.58 -14.43 -3.98
N THR A 212 28.79 -14.20 -2.93
CA THR A 212 29.19 -14.18 -1.51
C THR A 212 27.97 -13.91 -0.62
N LYS A 213 27.96 -14.48 0.59
CA LYS A 213 26.80 -14.56 1.52
C LYS A 213 26.13 -13.19 1.77
N LYS A 214 24.80 -13.10 1.57
CA LYS A 214 23.99 -11.93 2.02
C LYS A 214 24.22 -11.68 3.52
N PRO A 215 24.44 -10.44 3.99
CA PRO A 215 24.46 -10.15 5.43
C PRO A 215 23.07 -10.44 5.99
N LYS A 216 23.01 -11.32 6.99
CA LYS A 216 21.79 -11.58 7.75
C LYS A 216 21.34 -10.24 8.34
N ARG A 217 20.07 -9.85 8.18
CA ARG A 217 19.50 -8.71 8.92
C ARG A 217 19.84 -8.89 10.40
N ASP A 218 20.59 -7.96 10.96
CA ASP A 218 21.10 -8.09 12.33
C ASP A 218 19.91 -8.29 13.28
N ARG A 219 19.84 -9.47 13.88
CA ARG A 219 18.88 -9.75 14.94
C ARG A 219 19.38 -9.04 16.18
N CYS A 220 18.47 -8.39 16.92
CA CYS A 220 18.81 -7.84 18.22
C CYS A 220 19.34 -8.94 19.14
N VAL A 221 20.16 -8.59 20.14
CA VAL A 221 20.67 -9.51 21.16
C VAL A 221 19.55 -10.19 21.96
N CYS A 222 18.35 -9.59 22.03
CA CYS A 222 17.17 -10.23 22.62
C CYS A 222 16.54 -11.32 21.72
N GLY A 223 17.05 -11.53 20.50
CA GLY A 223 16.55 -12.48 19.51
C GLY A 223 15.45 -11.94 18.57
N GLY A 224 14.93 -10.73 18.82
CA GLY A 224 13.86 -10.12 18.05
C GLY A 224 14.30 -9.51 16.71
N PRO A 225 13.38 -9.37 15.73
CA PRO A 225 13.64 -8.77 14.43
C PRO A 225 13.53 -7.23 14.48
N HIS A 226 14.30 -6.59 15.36
CA HIS A 226 14.34 -5.14 15.53
C HIS A 226 15.79 -4.65 15.77
N SER A 227 16.02 -3.34 15.62
CA SER A 227 17.31 -2.71 15.94
C SER A 227 17.49 -2.51 17.45
N TYR A 228 18.74 -2.40 17.94
CA TYR A 228 19.03 -2.26 19.38
C TYR A 228 18.26 -1.11 20.05
N ILE A 229 18.11 0.02 19.36
CA ILE A 229 17.39 1.23 19.84
C ILE A 229 15.92 0.94 20.17
N LYS A 230 15.28 0.06 19.39
CA LYS A 230 13.87 -0.31 19.54
C LYS A 230 13.66 -1.48 20.49
N CYS A 231 14.73 -1.99 21.11
CA CYS A 231 14.64 -3.12 22.02
C CYS A 231 14.22 -2.64 23.41
N TRP A 232 13.01 -3.00 23.88
CA TRP A 232 12.50 -2.65 25.21
C TRP A 232 13.32 -3.24 26.39
N VAL A 233 14.15 -4.26 26.10
CA VAL A 233 15.09 -4.82 27.09
C VAL A 233 16.28 -3.87 27.27
N LEU A 234 16.80 -3.30 26.18
CA LEU A 234 17.98 -2.43 26.17
C LEU A 234 17.65 -0.94 26.36
N ASN A 235 16.45 -0.52 25.96
CA ASN A 235 15.99 0.87 26.02
C ASN A 235 14.83 1.01 27.01
N ALA A 236 15.07 1.72 28.11
CA ALA A 236 14.06 1.95 29.15
C ALA A 236 13.05 3.04 28.76
N GLU A 237 13.43 4.00 27.91
CA GLU A 237 12.59 5.14 27.51
C GLU A 237 11.40 4.69 26.65
N GLU A 238 11.60 3.66 25.83
CA GLU A 238 10.58 3.10 24.94
C GLU A 238 9.73 2.00 25.62
N ARG A 239 9.96 1.76 26.92
CA ARG A 239 9.28 0.68 27.65
C ARG A 239 7.86 1.09 28.02
N PRO A 240 6.82 0.32 27.64
CA PRO A 240 5.47 0.56 28.13
C PRO A 240 5.41 0.46 29.67
N SER A 241 4.63 1.33 30.35
CA SER A 241 4.64 1.51 31.81
C SER A 241 4.30 0.26 32.65
N LYS A 242 3.87 -0.85 32.05
CA LYS A 242 3.56 -2.13 32.70
C LYS A 242 4.33 -3.32 32.11
N TRP A 243 5.34 -3.05 31.28
CA TRP A 243 6.08 -4.10 30.60
C TRP A 243 7.25 -4.59 31.46
N THR A 244 7.31 -5.91 31.68
CA THR A 244 8.43 -6.57 32.35
C THR A 244 9.07 -7.57 31.37
N PRO A 245 10.41 -7.58 31.25
CA PRO A 245 11.09 -8.56 30.43
C PRO A 245 10.89 -9.97 31.01
N ARG A 246 10.82 -10.98 30.13
CA ARG A 246 10.94 -12.37 30.57
C ARG A 246 12.36 -12.60 31.06
N LYS A 247 12.53 -13.25 32.22
CA LYS A 247 13.84 -13.54 32.84
C LYS A 247 14.83 -14.17 31.84
N GLU A 248 14.36 -15.12 31.04
CA GLU A 248 15.16 -15.79 30.00
C GLU A 248 15.73 -14.82 28.93
N ILE A 249 14.99 -13.77 28.58
CA ILE A 249 15.43 -12.77 27.58
C ILE A 249 16.44 -11.82 28.23
N GLU A 250 16.21 -11.46 29.49
CA GLU A 250 17.12 -10.60 30.25
C GLU A 250 18.49 -11.27 30.47
N GLU A 251 18.53 -12.54 30.83
CA GLU A 251 19.76 -13.33 30.97
C GLU A 251 20.51 -13.46 29.64
N LYS A 252 19.79 -13.67 28.53
CA LYS A 252 20.37 -13.71 27.18
C LYS A 252 21.03 -12.39 26.81
N VAL A 253 20.39 -11.27 27.14
CA VAL A 253 20.94 -9.93 26.87
C VAL A 253 22.15 -9.65 27.77
N LYS A 254 22.09 -10.01 29.06
CA LYS A 254 23.23 -9.90 29.99
C LYS A 254 24.44 -10.69 29.48
N LYS A 255 24.24 -11.96 29.12
CA LYS A 255 25.28 -12.81 28.54
C LYS A 255 25.82 -12.26 27.20
N ALA A 256 24.97 -11.66 26.37
CA ALA A 256 25.41 -11.05 25.12
C ALA A 256 26.26 -9.78 25.34
N LEU A 257 26.02 -9.05 26.44
CA LEU A 257 26.77 -7.85 26.81
C LEU A 257 28.12 -8.15 27.48
N GLU A 258 28.39 -9.39 27.89
CA GLU A 258 29.74 -9.84 28.28
C GLU A 258 30.71 -9.82 27.10
N ASN A 259 30.20 -9.85 25.86
CA ASN A 259 31.02 -9.69 24.67
C ASN A 259 31.30 -8.20 24.40
N GLU A 260 32.55 -7.79 24.61
CA GLU A 260 33.03 -6.41 24.44
C GLU A 260 32.76 -5.83 23.03
N GLN A 261 32.80 -6.65 21.98
CA GLN A 261 32.51 -6.17 20.62
C GLN A 261 31.03 -5.81 20.46
N ILE A 262 30.13 -6.64 20.99
CA ILE A 262 28.68 -6.41 20.96
C ILE A 262 28.32 -5.19 21.81
N LYS A 263 28.92 -5.09 23.00
CA LYS A 263 28.73 -3.95 23.92
C LYS A 263 29.15 -2.63 23.29
N ARG A 264 30.31 -2.58 22.61
CA ARG A 264 30.75 -1.39 21.85
C ARG A 264 29.77 -1.04 20.74
N SER A 265 29.38 -2.00 19.90
CA SER A 265 28.41 -1.75 18.83
C SER A 265 27.07 -1.21 19.33
N ILE A 266 26.59 -1.68 20.49
CA ILE A 266 25.36 -1.13 21.08
C ILE A 266 25.60 0.29 21.62
N ASN A 267 26.70 0.53 22.34
CA ASN A 267 27.02 1.86 22.86
C ASN A 267 27.23 2.91 21.76
N ASP A 268 27.90 2.56 20.65
CA ASP A 268 28.09 3.46 19.50
C ASP A 268 26.76 3.90 18.89
N VAL A 269 25.79 2.98 18.81
CA VAL A 269 24.44 3.27 18.33
C VAL A 269 23.68 4.16 19.31
N TYR A 270 23.79 3.91 20.62
CA TYR A 270 23.10 4.70 21.65
C TYR A 270 23.69 6.10 21.81
N THR A 271 25.01 6.24 21.73
CA THR A 271 25.70 7.56 21.74
C THR A 271 25.34 8.39 20.52
N LYS A 272 25.28 7.79 19.33
CA LYS A 272 24.85 8.46 18.10
C LYS A 272 23.41 9.00 18.19
N GLU A 273 22.53 8.25 18.83
CA GLU A 273 21.10 8.58 18.97
C GLU A 273 20.77 9.33 20.28
N LYS A 274 21.79 9.66 21.09
CA LYS A 274 21.66 10.33 22.40
C LYS A 274 20.70 9.61 23.37
N LYS A 275 20.64 8.28 23.33
CA LYS A 275 19.79 7.46 24.21
C LYS A 275 20.59 6.80 25.33
N THR A 276 19.92 6.50 26.44
CA THR A 276 20.55 5.82 27.59
C THR A 276 20.29 4.31 27.59
N LEU A 277 21.34 3.53 27.89
CA LEU A 277 21.27 2.08 27.89
C LEU A 277 20.75 1.57 29.24
N ALA A 278 19.63 0.83 29.24
CA ALA A 278 18.91 0.42 30.45
C ALA A 278 19.69 -0.57 31.34
N VAL A 279 20.66 -1.30 30.78
CA VAL A 279 21.40 -2.34 31.53
C VAL A 279 22.37 -1.74 32.55
N ALA A 280 22.78 -0.48 32.39
CA ALA A 280 23.57 0.23 33.40
C ALA A 280 22.82 0.40 34.74
N SER A 281 21.48 0.42 34.72
CA SER A 281 20.66 0.47 35.95
C SER A 281 20.50 -0.87 36.67
N LEU A 282 21.03 -1.98 36.14
CA LEU A 282 20.94 -3.31 36.76
C LEU A 282 22.24 -3.77 37.45
N HIS A 283 23.32 -3.00 37.40
CA HIS A 283 24.61 -3.34 38.02
C HIS A 283 24.86 -2.71 39.40
N THR A 284 23.98 -1.86 39.90
CA THR A 284 24.15 -1.19 41.21
C THR A 284 23.47 -1.89 42.39
N GLN A 285 23.09 -3.18 42.29
CA GLN A 285 22.44 -3.89 43.41
C GLN A 285 23.23 -5.08 44.00
N ASN A 286 24.46 -5.37 43.55
CA ASN A 286 25.17 -6.57 44.03
C ASN A 286 26.58 -6.35 44.63
N ASP A 287 27.11 -5.13 44.70
CA ASP A 287 28.45 -4.89 45.25
C ASP A 287 28.49 -3.70 46.20
N GLU A 288 27.84 -3.77 47.36
CA GLU A 288 28.24 -3.00 48.55
C GLU A 288 27.97 -3.79 49.84
N ASN A 289 28.81 -4.80 50.09
CA ASN A 289 29.10 -5.26 51.44
C ASN A 289 30.62 -5.34 51.64
N LYS A 290 31.30 -4.18 51.78
CA LYS A 290 32.51 -4.05 52.61
C LYS A 290 32.98 -2.58 52.73
N HIS A 291 33.02 -2.11 53.98
CA HIS A 291 33.82 -1.01 54.55
C HIS A 291 33.57 0.46 54.15
N SER A 292 32.98 1.21 55.11
CA SER A 292 33.55 2.40 55.80
C SER A 292 34.79 3.04 55.15
N GLU A 293 34.88 4.34 54.90
CA GLU A 293 34.80 5.44 55.87
C GLU A 293 34.87 6.83 55.15
N GLU A 294 34.37 7.86 55.83
CA GLU A 294 34.72 9.30 55.75
C GLU A 294 34.13 10.26 54.68
N VAL A 295 33.50 11.29 55.25
CA VAL A 295 32.94 12.56 54.72
C VAL A 295 34.11 13.58 54.63
N PRO A 296 34.13 14.57 53.71
CA PRO A 296 33.53 15.89 54.01
C PRO A 296 32.86 16.65 52.83
N THR A 297 31.63 17.08 53.10
CA THR A 297 31.12 18.48 53.10
C THR A 297 31.42 19.49 51.97
N LEU A 298 30.41 20.37 51.77
CA LEU A 298 30.39 21.75 51.19
C LEU A 298 30.05 21.83 49.68
N ALA A 299 29.20 22.73 49.20
CA ALA A 299 28.46 23.82 49.81
C ALA A 299 27.22 24.20 48.97
N THR A 300 26.21 24.64 49.71
CA THR A 300 25.08 25.50 49.37
C THR A 300 25.42 26.67 48.45
N THR A 301 24.57 26.96 47.46
CA THR A 301 24.14 28.34 47.16
C THR A 301 22.70 28.36 46.65
N THR A 302 22.03 29.43 47.05
CA THR A 302 20.60 29.65 47.19
C THR A 302 19.99 30.47 46.05
N PHE A 303 18.72 30.18 45.77
CA PHE A 303 17.58 31.08 45.47
C PHE A 303 17.81 32.57 45.18
N SER A 304 17.11 33.08 44.15
CA SER A 304 16.08 34.14 44.23
C SER A 304 15.44 34.37 42.83
N THR A 305 14.14 34.10 42.63
CA THR A 305 12.95 35.02 42.68
C THR A 305 13.03 36.15 41.62
N ASP A 306 12.00 36.56 40.86
CA ASP A 306 10.57 36.79 41.08
C ASP A 306 9.86 36.88 39.69
N HIS A 307 8.67 36.32 39.45
CA HIS A 307 7.30 36.82 39.70
C HIS A 307 6.71 37.75 38.61
N ALA A 308 5.49 37.39 38.14
CA ALA A 308 4.36 38.21 37.65
C ALA A 308 3.72 37.59 36.38
N THR A 309 2.58 36.89 36.45
CA THR A 309 1.18 37.42 36.36
C THR A 309 0.99 38.40 35.21
N GLY A 310 0.09 38.24 34.24
CA GLY A 310 -1.07 37.39 34.08
C GLY A 310 -1.89 37.91 32.88
N TYR A 311 -3.18 37.61 32.89
CA TYR A 311 -4.27 38.07 32.00
C TYR A 311 -4.69 37.11 30.88
N GLN A 312 -5.68 36.33 31.32
CA GLN A 312 -6.73 35.61 30.64
C GLN A 312 -7.91 36.58 30.46
N TYR A 313 -8.58 36.58 29.30
CA TYR A 313 -9.96 37.06 29.10
C TYR A 313 -10.48 36.51 27.75
N PRO A 314 -11.81 36.42 27.53
CA PRO A 314 -12.47 35.14 27.31
C PRO A 314 -13.33 35.10 26.03
N LEU A 315 -13.92 33.92 25.82
CA LEU A 315 -15.18 33.59 25.12
C LEU A 315 -15.55 34.40 23.87
#